data_AF-A0A2V9QD64-F1
#
_entry.id   AF-A0A2V9QD64-F1
#
_cell.length_a   1.000
_cell.length_b   1.000
_cell.length_c   1.000
_cell.angle_alpha   90.00
_cell.angle_beta   90.00
_cell.angle_gamma   90.00
#
_symmetry.space_group_name_H-M   'P 1'
#
loop_
_entity.id
_entity.type
_entity.pdbx_description
1 polymer ?
#
loop_
_entity_poly.entity_id
_entity_poly.type
_entity_poly.pdbx_seq_one_letter_code
_entity_poly.pdbx_strand_id
1 'polypeptide(L)'
;MKSAAVGILFCSSFLWAGSPQTPSELVITNVNVVDIRYGGIEPNVTVIVKDSVIDAVAKFALINSGPQVRVINAEGKYLIPGLWVLHARLVRDATSKGRSPLALYLVNGVTGLLDPDGVEEKCAATQLDWPSPEIAKPGPTLHADLGTVEYEAIGGVNESDVAGVPGAWLHLELQALVKGGLTPLQALQAVTYNAALYMAKLDKYGVIERAHIADMVLLEKNPLDDIRNTETIAAVVLRGTYFSRADLDAVRARAQQEADQSLNAVKAPSLKVEGLKAAE
;
A
#
# COMPACT_ATOMS: atom_id res chain seq x y z
N MET A 1 -57.32 24.86 42.83
CA MET A 1 -57.07 24.22 41.52
C MET A 1 -55.77 24.76 40.93
N LYS A 2 -54.66 24.04 41.07
CA LYS A 2 -53.43 24.23 40.28
C LYS A 2 -52.83 22.84 40.07
N SER A 3 -52.83 22.38 38.81
CA SER A 3 -52.41 21.04 38.39
C SER A 3 -50.89 20.89 38.42
N ALA A 4 -50.41 19.77 38.96
CA ALA A 4 -49.03 19.34 38.82
C ALA A 4 -48.90 18.48 37.55
N ALA A 5 -48.04 18.88 36.62
CA ALA A 5 -47.68 18.09 35.45
C ALA A 5 -46.44 17.25 35.78
N VAL A 6 -46.61 15.93 35.80
CA VAL A 6 -45.54 14.94 35.86
C VAL A 6 -45.09 14.68 34.41
N GLY A 7 -43.92 15.19 34.04
CA GLY A 7 -43.28 14.90 32.75
C GLY A 7 -42.40 13.67 32.87
N ILE A 8 -42.83 12.57 32.27
CA ILE A 8 -42.07 11.31 32.14
C ILE A 8 -40.87 11.57 31.22
N LEU A 9 -39.66 11.44 31.76
CA LEU A 9 -38.42 11.45 30.98
C LEU A 9 -38.27 10.10 30.27
N PHE A 10 -38.56 10.09 28.97
CA PHE A 10 -38.28 8.97 28.08
C PHE A 10 -36.76 8.88 27.88
N CYS A 11 -36.09 8.02 28.65
CA CYS A 11 -34.69 7.69 28.43
C CYS A 11 -34.64 6.69 27.27
N SER A 12 -34.57 7.19 26.04
CA SER A 12 -34.29 6.38 24.86
C SER A 12 -32.85 5.88 24.94
N SER A 13 -32.68 4.67 25.45
CA SER A 13 -31.45 3.90 25.35
C SER A 13 -31.19 3.61 23.88
N PHE A 14 -30.40 4.49 23.26
CA PHE A 14 -29.69 4.18 22.03
C PHE A 14 -28.81 2.96 22.31
N LEU A 15 -29.22 1.80 21.79
CA LEU A 15 -28.37 0.62 21.68
C LEU A 15 -27.22 1.00 20.73
N TRP A 16 -26.10 1.43 21.32
CA TRP A 16 -24.85 1.63 20.61
C TRP A 16 -24.36 0.24 20.18
N ALA A 17 -24.68 -0.14 18.94
CA ALA A 17 -24.01 -1.25 18.28
C ALA A 17 -22.53 -0.88 18.19
N GLY A 18 -21.70 -1.51 19.01
CA GLY A 18 -20.26 -1.28 19.01
C GLY A 18 -19.70 -1.49 17.62
N SER A 19 -18.93 -0.52 17.11
CA SER A 19 -18.21 -0.65 15.85
C SER A 19 -17.40 -1.95 15.85
N PRO A 20 -17.32 -2.69 14.73
CA PRO A 20 -16.46 -3.85 14.64
C PRO A 20 -15.05 -3.45 15.08
N GLN A 21 -14.57 -4.07 16.16
CA GLN A 21 -13.23 -3.81 16.69
C GLN A 21 -12.23 -4.40 15.70
N THR A 22 -11.40 -3.55 15.10
CA THR A 22 -10.26 -4.00 14.31
C THR A 22 -9.36 -4.81 15.23
N PRO A 23 -8.93 -6.03 14.85
CA PRO A 23 -8.03 -6.83 15.68
C PRO A 23 -6.81 -5.99 16.05
N SER A 24 -6.55 -5.82 17.34
CA SER A 24 -5.40 -5.06 17.85
C SER A 24 -4.07 -5.78 17.61
N GLU A 25 -4.14 -7.07 17.30
CA GLU A 25 -2.99 -7.94 17.09
C GLU A 25 -3.17 -8.81 15.83
N LEU A 26 -2.13 -8.85 15.00
CA LEU A 26 -2.02 -9.73 13.83
C LEU A 26 -0.86 -10.69 14.04
N VAL A 27 -1.11 -11.97 13.80
CA VAL A 27 -0.10 -13.03 13.91
C VAL A 27 -0.05 -13.81 12.60
N ILE A 28 1.10 -13.78 11.93
CA ILE A 28 1.35 -14.51 10.69
C ILE A 28 2.24 -15.70 11.04
N THR A 29 1.76 -16.92 10.85
CA THR A 29 2.44 -18.17 11.21
C THR A 29 2.95 -18.91 9.98
N ASN A 30 3.99 -19.74 10.15
CA ASN A 30 4.59 -20.60 9.12
C ASN A 30 5.04 -19.88 7.85
N VAL A 31 5.41 -18.61 7.96
CA VAL A 31 5.82 -17.82 6.79
C VAL A 31 7.33 -17.89 6.57
N ASN A 32 7.76 -17.78 5.33
CA ASN A 32 9.17 -17.62 4.99
C ASN A 32 9.50 -16.12 4.95
N VAL A 33 10.29 -15.59 5.90
CA VAL A 33 10.69 -14.18 5.88
C VAL A 33 11.94 -14.01 5.02
N VAL A 34 11.87 -13.12 4.05
CA VAL A 34 13.01 -12.80 3.17
C VAL A 34 13.86 -11.73 3.83
N ASP A 35 15.13 -12.06 4.10
CA ASP A 35 16.10 -11.06 4.55
C ASP A 35 16.67 -10.31 3.34
N ILE A 36 16.13 -9.12 3.15
CA ILE A 36 16.51 -8.18 2.09
C ILE A 36 17.84 -7.47 2.34
N ARG A 37 18.43 -7.49 3.55
CA ARG A 37 19.74 -6.84 3.81
C ARG A 37 20.89 -7.63 3.23
N TYR A 38 20.91 -8.92 3.51
CA TYR A 38 22.06 -9.77 3.20
C TYR A 38 21.73 -10.83 2.14
N GLY A 39 20.44 -11.03 1.84
CA GLY A 39 19.98 -12.16 1.06
C GLY A 39 19.86 -13.40 1.93
N GLY A 40 18.73 -14.07 1.83
CA GLY A 40 18.43 -15.24 2.65
C GLY A 40 16.95 -15.36 2.92
N ILE A 41 16.54 -16.53 3.40
CA ILE A 41 15.17 -16.82 3.75
C ILE A 41 15.20 -17.51 5.11
N GLU A 42 14.48 -16.94 6.06
CA GLU A 42 14.20 -17.56 7.36
C GLU A 42 12.88 -18.33 7.25
N PRO A 43 12.91 -19.66 7.10
CA PRO A 43 11.71 -20.43 6.83
C PRO A 43 10.90 -20.67 8.11
N ASN A 44 9.58 -20.83 7.93
CA ASN A 44 8.65 -21.26 8.98
C ASN A 44 8.71 -20.41 10.26
N VAL A 45 8.80 -19.09 10.11
CA VAL A 45 8.76 -18.16 11.25
C VAL A 45 7.34 -17.68 11.53
N THR A 46 7.16 -17.16 12.73
CA THR A 46 5.98 -16.43 13.17
C THR A 46 6.32 -14.96 13.31
N VAL A 47 5.50 -14.10 12.71
CA VAL A 47 5.57 -12.64 12.82
C VAL A 47 4.37 -12.15 13.62
N ILE A 48 4.63 -11.45 14.73
CA ILE A 48 3.62 -10.86 15.60
C ILE A 48 3.63 -9.35 15.40
N VAL A 49 2.46 -8.79 15.19
CA VAL A 49 2.24 -7.36 15.00
C VAL A 49 1.25 -6.85 16.05
N LYS A 50 1.62 -5.78 16.75
CA LYS A 50 0.79 -5.10 17.76
C LYS A 50 0.81 -3.61 17.50
N ASP A 51 -0.35 -2.95 17.59
CA ASP A 51 -0.45 -1.49 17.49
C ASP A 51 0.30 -0.88 16.28
N SER A 52 0.24 -1.58 15.12
CA SER A 52 0.91 -1.25 13.85
C SER A 52 2.41 -1.54 13.73
N VAL A 53 3.07 -2.07 14.76
CA VAL A 53 4.50 -2.39 14.75
C VAL A 53 4.75 -3.88 14.85
N ILE A 54 5.86 -4.34 14.29
CA ILE A 54 6.34 -5.71 14.44
C ILE A 54 6.84 -5.86 15.89
N ASP A 55 6.15 -6.68 16.67
CA ASP A 55 6.54 -7.00 18.06
C ASP A 55 7.62 -8.09 18.09
N ALA A 56 7.49 -9.10 17.22
CA ALA A 56 8.42 -10.23 17.16
C ALA A 56 8.46 -10.90 15.79
N VAL A 57 9.63 -11.46 15.46
CA VAL A 57 9.87 -12.42 14.37
C VAL A 57 10.62 -13.60 14.98
N ALA A 58 9.99 -14.78 15.05
CA ALA A 58 10.55 -15.91 15.80
C ALA A 58 10.13 -17.27 15.22
N LYS A 59 11.01 -18.29 15.32
CA LYS A 59 10.70 -19.69 14.93
C LYS A 59 9.67 -20.35 15.84
N PHE A 60 9.58 -19.90 17.08
CA PHE A 60 8.60 -20.36 18.05
C PHE A 60 8.04 -19.15 18.79
N ALA A 61 6.71 -19.06 18.88
CA ALA A 61 6.03 -18.01 19.61
C ALA A 61 4.84 -18.58 20.36
N LEU A 62 4.68 -18.17 21.63
CA LEU A 62 3.46 -18.43 22.38
C LEU A 62 2.46 -17.33 22.02
N ILE A 63 1.36 -17.74 21.38
CA ILE A 63 0.33 -16.82 20.91
C ILE A 63 -0.85 -16.91 21.88
N ASN A 64 -1.22 -15.79 22.49
CA ASN A 64 -2.47 -15.71 23.24
C ASN A 64 -3.62 -15.62 22.25
N SER A 65 -4.37 -16.71 22.07
CA SER A 65 -5.57 -16.69 21.25
C SER A 65 -6.68 -15.92 21.95
N GLY A 66 -7.22 -14.89 21.30
CA GLY A 66 -8.36 -14.11 21.78
C GLY A 66 -9.14 -13.47 20.63
N PRO A 67 -10.35 -12.95 20.88
CA PRO A 67 -11.22 -12.38 19.83
C PRO A 67 -10.62 -11.14 19.15
N GLN A 68 -9.59 -10.53 19.73
CA GLN A 68 -8.87 -9.36 19.20
C GLN A 68 -7.60 -9.74 18.42
N VAL A 69 -7.30 -11.04 18.26
CA VAL A 69 -6.11 -11.54 17.58
C VAL A 69 -6.50 -12.19 16.26
N ARG A 70 -5.98 -11.66 15.16
CA ARG A 70 -6.12 -12.29 13.83
C ARG A 70 -4.91 -13.18 13.57
N VAL A 71 -5.14 -14.49 13.48
CA VAL A 71 -4.10 -15.46 13.13
C VAL A 71 -4.23 -15.86 11.66
N ILE A 72 -3.14 -15.73 10.91
CA ILE A 72 -3.03 -16.11 9.50
C ILE A 72 -1.98 -17.23 9.39
N ASN A 73 -2.36 -18.37 8.79
CA ASN A 73 -1.40 -19.38 8.37
C ASN A 73 -0.89 -19.03 6.97
N ALA A 74 0.41 -18.79 6.85
CA ALA A 74 1.08 -18.39 5.62
C ALA A 74 2.10 -19.44 5.16
N GLU A 75 1.84 -20.71 5.47
CA GLU A 75 2.64 -21.86 5.02
C GLU A 75 2.93 -21.80 3.52
N GLY A 76 4.21 -21.98 3.18
CA GLY A 76 4.71 -21.96 1.80
C GLY A 76 4.80 -20.57 1.15
N LYS A 77 4.32 -19.52 1.82
CA LYS A 77 4.34 -18.13 1.32
C LYS A 77 5.58 -17.39 1.83
N TYR A 78 5.88 -16.26 1.19
CA TYR A 78 7.06 -15.45 1.43
C TYR A 78 6.68 -14.04 1.87
N LEU A 79 7.26 -13.55 2.95
CA LEU A 79 7.02 -12.20 3.47
C LEU A 79 8.20 -11.31 3.15
N ILE A 80 7.93 -10.19 2.51
CA ILE A 80 8.89 -9.11 2.23
C ILE A 80 8.43 -7.81 2.89
N PRO A 81 9.33 -6.84 3.13
CA PRO A 81 8.90 -5.49 3.52
C PRO A 81 7.99 -4.88 2.44
N GLY A 82 7.16 -3.93 2.87
CA GLY A 82 6.35 -3.11 1.97
C GLY A 82 7.19 -2.40 0.93
N LEU A 83 6.70 -2.37 -0.31
CA LEU A 83 7.42 -1.77 -1.43
C LEU A 83 7.27 -0.24 -1.41
N TRP A 84 8.33 0.44 -1.83
CA TRP A 84 8.38 1.90 -1.92
C TRP A 84 8.57 2.38 -3.36
N VAL A 85 7.80 3.39 -3.74
CA VAL A 85 7.99 4.14 -4.99
C VAL A 85 8.60 5.49 -4.64
N LEU A 86 9.77 5.81 -5.21
CA LEU A 86 10.50 7.03 -4.88
C LEU A 86 10.22 8.22 -5.81
N HIS A 87 9.49 7.98 -6.91
CA HIS A 87 9.15 8.99 -7.91
C HIS A 87 7.65 8.99 -8.23
N ALA A 88 6.81 9.06 -7.18
CA ALA A 88 5.36 9.07 -7.35
C ALA A 88 4.89 10.48 -7.73
N ARG A 89 4.66 10.76 -9.02
CA ARG A 89 4.13 12.05 -9.49
C ARG A 89 2.61 12.15 -9.28
N LEU A 90 2.18 12.23 -8.02
CA LEU A 90 0.77 12.17 -7.60
C LEU A 90 -0.13 13.27 -8.19
N VAL A 91 0.44 14.40 -8.65
CA VAL A 91 -0.29 15.60 -9.09
C VAL A 91 -0.88 15.50 -10.48
N ARG A 92 -0.22 14.84 -11.44
CA ARG A 92 -0.73 14.75 -12.83
C ARG A 92 -1.94 13.83 -12.94
N ASP A 93 -2.03 12.84 -12.07
CA ASP A 93 -3.12 11.86 -12.07
C ASP A 93 -4.40 12.40 -11.44
N ALA A 94 -4.30 13.11 -10.32
CA ALA A 94 -5.49 13.66 -9.65
C ALA A 94 -6.08 14.89 -10.35
N THR A 95 -5.24 15.73 -10.98
CA THR A 95 -5.70 16.98 -11.60
C THR A 95 -6.40 16.79 -12.94
N SER A 96 -6.21 15.65 -13.62
CA SER A 96 -6.86 15.37 -14.90
C SER A 96 -8.17 14.57 -14.77
N LYS A 97 -8.40 13.86 -13.65
CA LYS A 97 -9.56 12.96 -13.48
C LYS A 97 -10.30 13.02 -12.14
N GLY A 98 -9.86 13.84 -11.18
CA GLY A 98 -10.57 14.02 -9.90
C GLY A 98 -10.64 12.78 -9.01
N ARG A 99 -9.69 11.85 -9.14
CA ARG A 99 -9.64 10.56 -8.42
C ARG A 99 -8.24 10.28 -7.90
N SER A 100 -8.11 9.72 -6.70
CA SER A 100 -6.81 9.34 -6.12
C SER A 100 -6.38 7.94 -6.59
N PRO A 101 -5.15 7.82 -7.14
CA PRO A 101 -4.57 6.53 -7.51
C PRO A 101 -4.07 5.71 -6.31
N LEU A 102 -4.13 6.24 -5.08
CA LEU A 102 -3.42 5.70 -3.92
C LEU A 102 -3.81 4.27 -3.53
N ALA A 103 -5.08 3.90 -3.71
CA ALA A 103 -5.54 2.54 -3.42
C ALA A 103 -4.93 1.49 -4.38
N LEU A 104 -4.62 1.88 -5.63
CA LEU A 104 -4.03 1.00 -6.62
C LEU A 104 -2.55 0.71 -6.34
N TYR A 105 -1.84 1.64 -5.69
CA TYR A 105 -0.49 1.38 -5.17
C TYR A 105 -0.49 0.24 -4.15
N LEU A 106 -1.40 0.27 -3.16
CA LEU A 106 -1.53 -0.81 -2.17
C LEU A 106 -1.88 -2.15 -2.80
N VAL A 107 -2.76 -2.16 -3.80
CA VAL A 107 -3.14 -3.38 -4.55
C VAL A 107 -1.93 -4.04 -5.25
N ASN A 108 -0.87 -3.27 -5.50
CA ASN A 108 0.40 -3.74 -6.06
C ASN A 108 1.52 -3.80 -5.00
N GLY A 109 1.17 -3.90 -3.71
CA GLY A 109 2.15 -4.10 -2.62
C GLY A 109 2.98 -2.87 -2.26
N VAL A 110 2.66 -1.71 -2.84
CA VAL A 110 3.33 -0.44 -2.53
C VAL A 110 2.69 0.17 -1.30
N THR A 111 3.43 0.17 -0.19
CA THR A 111 2.96 0.70 1.11
C THR A 111 3.52 2.08 1.41
N GLY A 112 4.51 2.54 0.64
CA GLY A 112 5.09 3.87 0.78
C GLY A 112 5.41 4.55 -0.55
N LEU A 113 5.27 5.87 -0.56
CA LEU A 113 5.46 6.73 -1.72
C LEU A 113 6.32 7.92 -1.31
N LEU A 114 7.21 8.37 -2.19
CA LEU A 114 7.84 9.68 -2.13
C LEU A 114 7.37 10.47 -3.35
N ASP A 115 6.74 11.61 -3.11
CA ASP A 115 6.47 12.61 -4.13
C ASP A 115 7.62 13.63 -4.12
N PRO A 116 8.56 13.58 -5.09
CA PRO A 116 9.69 14.50 -5.13
C PRO A 116 9.25 15.95 -5.40
N ASP A 117 8.06 16.16 -5.95
CA ASP A 117 7.52 17.50 -6.23
C ASP A 117 6.87 18.12 -4.97
N GLY A 118 6.71 17.35 -3.89
CA GLY A 118 6.26 17.83 -2.58
C GLY A 118 4.82 18.32 -2.55
N VAL A 119 3.96 17.84 -3.46
CA VAL A 119 2.58 18.34 -3.62
C VAL A 119 1.59 17.46 -2.84
N GLU A 120 1.97 17.14 -1.60
CA GLU A 120 1.34 16.15 -0.71
C GLU A 120 -0.16 16.37 -0.41
N GLU A 121 -0.75 17.53 -0.71
CA GLU A 121 -1.97 17.95 0.00
C GLU A 121 -3.30 17.84 -0.76
N LYS A 122 -3.31 17.47 -2.05
CA LYS A 122 -4.57 17.49 -2.85
C LYS A 122 -5.21 16.14 -3.16
N CYS A 123 -4.51 15.01 -2.96
CA CYS A 123 -5.03 13.68 -3.30
C CYS A 123 -5.69 12.93 -2.13
N ALA A 124 -5.40 13.35 -0.89
CA ALA A 124 -5.93 12.72 0.33
C ALA A 124 -7.47 12.82 0.48
N ALA A 125 -8.15 13.55 -0.41
CA ALA A 125 -9.57 13.86 -0.31
C ALA A 125 -10.45 13.24 -1.42
N THR A 126 -10.14 12.04 -1.92
CA THR A 126 -10.99 11.40 -2.95
C THR A 126 -11.49 10.02 -2.53
N GLN A 127 -12.72 10.02 -2.00
CA GLN A 127 -13.88 9.11 -2.19
C GLN A 127 -13.72 7.58 -2.29
N LEU A 128 -12.54 6.98 -2.19
CA LEU A 128 -12.38 5.59 -1.78
C LEU A 128 -12.18 5.57 -0.27
N ASP A 129 -13.11 4.96 0.47
CA ASP A 129 -12.99 4.72 1.92
C ASP A 129 -11.97 3.59 2.15
N TRP A 130 -10.71 3.84 1.76
CA TRP A 130 -9.61 2.88 1.76
C TRP A 130 -8.35 3.58 2.27
N PRO A 131 -7.51 2.92 3.08
CA PRO A 131 -6.27 3.52 3.55
C PRO A 131 -5.33 3.87 2.40
N SER A 132 -4.49 4.87 2.62
CA SER A 132 -3.43 5.25 1.68
C SER A 132 -2.05 4.72 2.14
N PRO A 133 -1.12 4.47 1.20
CA PRO A 133 0.30 4.33 1.51
C PRO A 133 0.82 5.49 2.38
N GLU A 134 1.92 5.25 3.09
CA GLU A 134 2.71 6.34 3.67
C GLU A 134 3.20 7.27 2.55
N ILE A 135 3.00 8.57 2.70
CA ILE A 135 3.61 9.56 1.80
C ILE A 135 4.74 10.21 2.57
N ALA A 136 5.96 9.96 2.12
CA ALA A 136 7.15 10.53 2.70
C ALA A 136 7.40 11.91 2.10
N LYS A 137 7.73 12.85 2.98
CA LYS A 137 8.36 14.12 2.60
C LYS A 137 9.79 13.85 2.12
N PRO A 138 10.30 14.63 1.14
CA PRO A 138 11.71 14.60 0.80
C PRO A 138 12.57 14.77 2.06
N GLY A 139 13.45 13.80 2.30
CA GLY A 139 14.47 13.91 3.35
C GLY A 139 15.54 14.94 2.98
N PRO A 140 16.43 15.32 3.90
CA PRO A 140 17.61 16.12 3.55
C PRO A 140 18.43 15.37 2.50
N THR A 141 18.87 16.07 1.44
CA THR A 141 19.69 15.50 0.38
C THR A 141 20.98 14.91 0.97
N LEU A 142 21.16 13.59 0.88
CA LEU A 142 22.43 12.96 1.23
C LEU A 142 23.49 13.36 0.20
N HIS A 143 24.65 13.83 0.69
CA HIS A 143 25.75 14.39 -0.09
C HIS A 143 26.33 13.42 -1.14
N ALA A 144 26.92 14.02 -2.19
CA ALA A 144 27.41 13.44 -3.44
C ALA A 144 28.45 12.29 -3.36
N ASP A 145 28.88 11.89 -2.16
CA ASP A 145 29.94 10.89 -1.96
C ASP A 145 29.42 9.44 -1.89
N LEU A 146 28.09 9.26 -1.82
CA LEU A 146 27.46 7.97 -2.10
C LEU A 146 27.36 7.85 -3.62
N GLY A 147 28.37 7.20 -4.21
CA GLY A 147 28.56 7.07 -5.66
C GLY A 147 27.26 7.05 -6.45
N THR A 148 27.15 8.01 -7.35
CA THR A 148 26.06 8.21 -8.31
C THR A 148 25.82 6.94 -9.14
N VAL A 149 25.07 6.00 -8.58
CA VAL A 149 24.16 5.21 -9.40
C VAL A 149 22.98 6.14 -9.62
N GLU A 150 22.94 6.75 -10.79
CA GLU A 150 21.91 7.72 -11.16
C GLU A 150 20.53 7.10 -10.91
N TYR A 151 19.84 7.68 -9.93
CA TYR A 151 18.41 7.99 -9.77
C TYR A 151 17.36 7.37 -10.73
N GLU A 152 17.69 7.04 -11.98
CA GLU A 152 16.83 6.25 -12.90
C GLU A 152 16.79 4.75 -12.58
N ALA A 153 17.71 4.25 -11.75
CA ALA A 153 17.80 2.83 -11.38
C ALA A 153 17.07 2.47 -10.06
N ILE A 154 16.42 3.43 -9.41
CA ILE A 154 15.69 3.22 -8.15
C ILE A 154 14.24 3.66 -8.29
N GLY A 155 13.37 2.75 -8.70
CA GLY A 155 11.93 2.93 -8.51
C GLY A 155 11.32 4.10 -9.30
N GLY A 156 11.71 4.33 -10.56
CA GLY A 156 11.32 5.52 -11.33
C GLY A 156 11.38 5.42 -12.86
N VAL A 157 10.78 4.42 -13.51
CA VAL A 157 10.38 4.59 -14.93
C VAL A 157 9.16 5.51 -15.01
N ASN A 158 9.17 6.47 -15.95
CA ASN A 158 8.10 7.46 -16.09
C ASN A 158 6.74 6.77 -16.25
N GLU A 159 5.74 7.19 -15.46
CA GLU A 159 4.33 6.74 -15.54
C GLU A 159 3.69 6.91 -16.94
N SER A 160 4.31 7.72 -17.81
CA SER A 160 3.93 7.83 -19.23
C SER A 160 4.31 6.62 -20.09
N ASP A 161 5.21 5.76 -19.62
CA ASP A 161 5.74 4.64 -20.37
C ASP A 161 5.30 3.31 -19.75
N VAL A 162 4.19 2.80 -20.30
CA VAL A 162 3.69 1.43 -20.23
C VAL A 162 2.82 1.05 -19.00
N ALA A 163 1.55 0.74 -19.31
CA ALA A 163 0.56 0.03 -18.50
C ALA A 163 -0.15 0.74 -17.33
N GLY A 164 -0.46 2.04 -17.42
CA GLY A 164 -1.71 2.70 -16.93
C GLY A 164 -2.34 2.40 -15.54
N VAL A 165 -1.71 1.60 -14.68
CA VAL A 165 -2.20 1.17 -13.37
C VAL A 165 -1.13 1.56 -12.34
N PRO A 166 -1.44 2.51 -11.45
CA PRO A 166 -0.53 2.97 -10.41
C PRO A 166 0.06 1.82 -9.58
N GLY A 167 1.38 1.84 -9.38
CA GLY A 167 2.13 0.82 -8.64
C GLY A 167 2.48 -0.45 -9.43
N ALA A 168 1.73 -0.81 -10.48
CA ALA A 168 2.04 -2.01 -11.27
C ALA A 168 3.37 -1.91 -12.02
N TRP A 169 3.75 -0.69 -12.41
CA TRP A 169 5.00 -0.39 -13.10
C TRP A 169 6.23 -0.70 -12.25
N LEU A 170 6.13 -0.64 -10.91
CA LEU A 170 7.25 -0.96 -10.03
C LEU A 170 7.73 -2.40 -10.25
N HIS A 171 6.81 -3.34 -10.47
CA HIS A 171 7.16 -4.72 -10.77
C HIS A 171 7.85 -4.88 -12.13
N LEU A 172 7.45 -4.09 -13.13
CA LEU A 172 8.10 -4.07 -14.45
C LEU A 172 9.51 -3.47 -14.35
N GLU A 173 9.69 -2.47 -13.51
CA GLU A 173 11.00 -1.89 -13.25
C GLU A 173 11.93 -2.87 -12.54
N LEU A 174 11.44 -3.57 -11.51
CA LEU A 174 12.22 -4.62 -10.87
C LEU A 174 12.69 -5.68 -11.87
N GLN A 175 11.83 -6.04 -12.84
CA GLN A 175 12.20 -6.93 -13.94
C GLN A 175 13.23 -6.30 -14.88
N ALA A 176 13.11 -5.01 -15.19
CA ALA A 176 14.05 -4.28 -16.03
C ALA A 176 15.44 -4.18 -15.37
N LEU A 177 15.49 -3.93 -14.06
CA LEU A 177 16.73 -3.92 -13.27
C LEU A 177 17.43 -5.27 -13.32
N VAL A 178 16.70 -6.36 -13.11
CA VAL A 178 17.26 -7.72 -13.21
C VAL A 178 17.71 -8.03 -14.64
N LYS A 179 16.94 -7.62 -15.65
CA LYS A 179 17.33 -7.74 -17.07
C LYS A 179 18.60 -6.92 -17.38
N GLY A 180 18.80 -5.81 -16.68
CA GLY A 180 19.99 -4.96 -16.76
C GLY A 180 21.23 -5.53 -16.05
N GLY A 181 21.09 -6.67 -15.35
CA GLY A 181 22.20 -7.39 -14.72
C GLY A 181 22.21 -7.37 -13.20
N LEU A 182 21.22 -6.76 -12.55
CA LEU A 182 21.06 -6.86 -11.10
C LEU A 182 20.55 -8.26 -10.71
N THR A 183 20.93 -8.71 -9.52
CA THR A 183 20.28 -9.88 -8.90
C THR A 183 18.87 -9.51 -8.40
N PRO A 184 17.96 -10.49 -8.23
CA PRO A 184 16.66 -10.24 -7.62
C PRO A 184 16.74 -9.57 -6.25
N LEU A 185 17.75 -9.93 -5.44
CA LEU A 185 18.00 -9.29 -4.15
C LEU A 185 18.31 -7.80 -4.31
N GLN A 186 19.24 -7.44 -5.21
CA GLN A 186 19.61 -6.04 -5.44
C GLN A 186 18.43 -5.21 -5.96
N ALA A 187 17.61 -5.78 -6.84
CA ALA A 187 16.39 -5.13 -7.30
C ALA A 187 15.40 -4.90 -6.14
N LEU A 188 15.16 -5.92 -5.29
CA LEU A 188 14.31 -5.77 -4.10
C LEU A 188 14.84 -4.73 -3.12
N GLN A 189 16.16 -4.69 -2.89
CA GLN A 189 16.80 -3.72 -2.01
C GLN A 189 16.54 -2.29 -2.47
N ALA A 190 16.53 -2.03 -3.78
CA ALA A 190 16.25 -0.70 -4.34
C ALA A 190 14.90 -0.14 -3.85
N VAL A 191 13.86 -0.99 -3.78
CA VAL A 191 12.48 -0.59 -3.45
C VAL A 191 12.08 -0.90 -2.00
N THR A 192 13.03 -1.32 -1.15
CA THR A 192 12.79 -1.61 0.28
C THR A 192 13.87 -0.94 1.15
N TYR A 193 15.00 -1.60 1.39
CA TYR A 193 16.08 -1.12 2.23
C TYR A 193 16.64 0.24 1.78
N ASN A 194 17.02 0.35 0.51
CA ASN A 194 17.67 1.54 -0.03
C ASN A 194 16.68 2.70 -0.10
N ALA A 195 15.42 2.43 -0.40
CA ALA A 195 14.35 3.43 -0.33
C ALA A 195 14.20 3.99 1.10
N ALA A 196 14.07 3.11 2.10
CA ALA A 196 13.97 3.54 3.50
C ALA A 196 15.23 4.28 3.96
N LEU A 197 16.42 3.82 3.56
CA LEU A 197 17.68 4.50 3.84
C LEU A 197 17.74 5.90 3.22
N TYR A 198 17.36 6.03 1.94
CA TYR A 198 17.35 7.29 1.20
C TYR A 198 16.44 8.34 1.86
N MET A 199 15.28 7.91 2.35
CA MET A 199 14.35 8.80 3.04
C MET A 199 14.69 9.03 4.52
N ALA A 200 15.83 8.54 5.00
CA ALA A 200 16.22 8.55 6.41
C ALA A 200 15.13 7.95 7.35
N LYS A 201 14.52 6.85 6.89
CA LYS A 201 13.38 6.14 7.50
C LYS A 201 13.68 4.67 7.83
N LEU A 202 14.95 4.26 7.73
CA LEU A 202 15.38 2.87 7.98
C LEU A 202 15.20 2.45 9.46
N ASP A 203 15.01 3.41 10.37
CA ASP A 203 14.63 3.14 11.77
C ASP A 203 13.21 2.56 11.91
N LYS A 204 12.37 2.68 10.86
CA LYS A 204 10.96 2.30 10.88
C LYS A 204 10.51 1.44 9.71
N TYR A 205 11.15 1.54 8.56
CA TYR A 205 10.70 0.92 7.31
C TYR A 205 11.82 0.16 6.59
N GLY A 206 11.44 -0.61 5.56
CA GLY A 206 12.38 -1.23 4.61
C GLY A 206 12.91 -2.60 5.03
N VAL A 207 12.63 -3.07 6.25
CA VAL A 207 13.05 -4.38 6.79
C VAL A 207 11.93 -4.99 7.64
N ILE A 208 11.90 -6.33 7.78
CA ILE A 208 10.98 -7.03 8.69
C ILE A 208 11.72 -7.33 9.99
N GLU A 209 11.67 -6.38 10.93
CA GLU A 209 12.32 -6.51 12.23
C GLU A 209 11.49 -5.89 13.36
N ARG A 210 11.78 -6.29 14.60
CA ARG A 210 11.12 -5.73 15.78
C ARG A 210 11.18 -4.19 15.79
N ALA A 211 10.11 -3.58 16.28
CA ALA A 211 9.89 -2.14 16.38
C ALA A 211 9.74 -1.39 15.05
N HIS A 212 9.89 -2.07 13.90
CA HIS A 212 9.56 -1.47 12.61
C HIS A 212 8.04 -1.45 12.40
N ILE A 213 7.59 -0.53 11.57
CA ILE A 213 6.18 -0.45 11.16
C ILE A 213 5.86 -1.71 10.35
N ALA A 214 4.71 -2.31 10.64
CA ALA A 214 4.23 -3.53 10.00
C ALA A 214 3.63 -3.23 8.62
N ASP A 215 4.51 -2.78 7.72
CA ASP A 215 4.27 -2.60 6.29
C ASP A 215 4.98 -3.74 5.55
N MET A 216 4.20 -4.70 5.05
CA MET A 216 4.73 -5.96 4.52
C MET A 216 3.87 -6.46 3.37
N VAL A 217 4.47 -7.24 2.47
CA VAL A 217 3.77 -7.92 1.38
C VAL A 217 3.96 -9.42 1.52
N LEU A 218 2.85 -10.17 1.50
CA LEU A 218 2.86 -11.62 1.48
C LEU A 218 2.74 -12.11 0.03
N LEU A 219 3.68 -12.92 -0.40
CA LEU A 219 3.81 -13.44 -1.76
C LEU A 219 3.58 -14.95 -1.79
N GLU A 220 2.97 -15.44 -2.85
CA GLU A 220 2.77 -16.89 -3.09
C GLU A 220 4.09 -17.60 -3.44
N LYS A 221 5.08 -16.88 -3.95
CA LYS A 221 6.34 -17.45 -4.43
C LYS A 221 7.55 -16.64 -4.00
N ASN A 222 8.71 -17.30 -3.99
CA ASN A 222 9.99 -16.72 -3.57
C ASN A 222 10.47 -15.63 -4.54
N PRO A 223 10.57 -14.36 -4.13
CA PRO A 223 11.04 -13.28 -5.01
C PRO A 223 12.55 -13.31 -5.26
N LEU A 224 13.33 -14.09 -4.49
CA LEU A 224 14.77 -14.26 -4.74
C LEU A 224 15.07 -15.27 -5.86
N ASP A 225 14.16 -16.20 -6.13
CA ASP A 225 14.28 -17.15 -7.26
C ASP A 225 13.96 -16.47 -8.60
N ASP A 226 12.95 -15.59 -8.58
CA ASP A 226 12.52 -14.82 -9.74
C ASP A 226 11.83 -13.54 -9.28
N ILE A 227 12.33 -12.39 -9.71
CA ILE A 227 11.82 -11.09 -9.29
C ILE A 227 10.35 -10.86 -9.68
N ARG A 228 9.85 -11.57 -10.71
CA ARG A 228 8.43 -11.56 -11.13
C ARG A 228 7.50 -12.09 -10.04
N ASN A 229 8.03 -12.87 -9.10
CA ASN A 229 7.23 -13.38 -7.99
C ASN A 229 6.75 -12.27 -7.04
N THR A 230 7.30 -11.04 -7.13
CA THR A 230 6.73 -9.86 -6.46
C THR A 230 5.30 -9.53 -6.90
N GLU A 231 4.87 -9.96 -8.08
CA GLU A 231 3.48 -9.81 -8.55
C GLU A 231 2.53 -10.85 -7.95
N THR A 232 3.05 -11.89 -7.28
CA THR A 232 2.25 -12.99 -6.71
C THR A 232 1.68 -12.64 -5.34
N ILE A 233 1.13 -11.44 -5.21
CA ILE A 233 0.64 -10.89 -3.93
C ILE A 233 -0.56 -11.69 -3.44
N ALA A 234 -0.39 -12.31 -2.27
CA ALA A 234 -1.41 -13.03 -1.52
C ALA A 234 -2.12 -12.12 -0.50
N ALA A 235 -1.39 -11.15 0.05
CA ALA A 235 -1.91 -10.15 0.98
C ALA A 235 -0.95 -8.97 1.11
N VAL A 236 -1.48 -7.85 1.59
CA VAL A 236 -0.70 -6.69 2.00
C VAL A 236 -1.02 -6.39 3.46
N VAL A 237 0.01 -6.12 4.26
CA VAL A 237 -0.14 -5.61 5.61
C VAL A 237 0.31 -4.15 5.57
N LEU A 238 -0.58 -3.24 5.95
CA LEU A 238 -0.29 -1.81 6.02
C LEU A 238 -0.58 -1.32 7.43
N ARG A 239 0.45 -0.85 8.12
CA ARG A 239 0.40 -0.43 9.53
C ARG A 239 -0.30 -1.49 10.39
N GLY A 240 0.08 -2.75 10.18
CA GLY A 240 -0.47 -3.92 10.87
C GLY A 240 -1.89 -4.34 10.47
N THR A 241 -2.57 -3.60 9.60
CA THR A 241 -3.87 -4.03 9.06
C THR A 241 -3.66 -5.00 7.91
N TYR A 242 -4.21 -6.21 8.02
CA TYR A 242 -4.12 -7.25 7.00
C TYR A 242 -5.22 -7.11 5.94
N PHE A 243 -4.81 -6.93 4.69
CA PHE A 243 -5.65 -6.93 3.50
C PHE A 243 -5.43 -8.22 2.71
N SER A 244 -6.45 -9.06 2.66
CA SER A 244 -6.42 -10.33 1.94
C SER A 244 -6.42 -10.11 0.43
N ARG A 245 -6.04 -11.14 -0.34
CA ARG A 245 -6.16 -11.12 -1.80
C ARG A 245 -7.54 -10.68 -2.28
N ALA A 246 -8.60 -11.19 -1.64
CA ALA A 246 -9.99 -10.84 -1.99
C ALA A 246 -10.28 -9.35 -1.80
N ASP A 247 -9.73 -8.74 -0.73
CA ASP A 247 -9.87 -7.30 -0.49
C ASP A 247 -9.16 -6.49 -1.59
N LEU A 248 -7.94 -6.89 -1.97
CA LEU A 248 -7.18 -6.23 -3.04
C LEU A 248 -7.86 -6.35 -4.40
N ASP A 249 -8.40 -7.52 -4.73
CA ASP A 249 -9.12 -7.76 -5.97
C ASP A 249 -10.43 -6.95 -6.02
N ALA A 250 -11.13 -6.79 -4.90
CA ALA A 250 -12.32 -5.95 -4.81
C ALA A 250 -12.01 -4.46 -5.07
N VAL A 251 -10.91 -3.95 -4.51
CA VAL A 251 -10.43 -2.57 -4.77
C VAL A 251 -10.06 -2.41 -6.25
N ARG A 252 -9.34 -3.37 -6.82
CA ARG A 252 -8.97 -3.35 -8.25
C ARG A 252 -10.20 -3.34 -9.16
N ALA A 253 -11.18 -4.20 -8.88
CA ALA A 253 -12.41 -4.28 -9.66
C ALA A 253 -13.22 -2.99 -9.59
N ARG A 254 -13.34 -2.40 -8.40
CA ARG A 254 -14.02 -1.09 -8.21
C ARG A 254 -13.32 0.02 -8.99
N ALA A 255 -12.00 0.10 -8.90
CA ALA A 255 -11.22 1.10 -9.64
C ALA A 255 -11.39 0.96 -11.16
N GLN A 256 -11.42 -0.27 -11.67
CA GLN A 256 -11.67 -0.55 -13.09
C GLN A 256 -13.08 -0.13 -13.50
N GLN A 257 -14.10 -0.48 -12.72
CA GLN A 257 -15.49 -0.10 -12.99
C GLN A 257 -15.66 1.42 -13.04
N GLU A 258 -15.06 2.15 -12.09
CA GLU A 258 -15.08 3.60 -12.06
C GLU A 258 -14.37 4.20 -13.30
N ALA A 259 -13.25 3.62 -13.73
CA ALA A 259 -12.53 4.03 -14.94
C ALA A 259 -13.36 3.83 -16.21
N ASP A 260 -14.02 2.68 -16.37
CA ASP A 260 -14.88 2.36 -17.51
C ASP A 260 -16.10 3.29 -17.58
N GLN A 261 -16.71 3.60 -16.43
CA GLN A 261 -17.81 4.56 -16.36
C GLN A 261 -17.39 5.96 -16.83
N SER A 262 -16.21 6.43 -16.44
CA SER A 262 -15.68 7.72 -16.92
C SER A 262 -15.43 7.73 -18.42
N LEU A 263 -14.82 6.67 -18.96
CA LEU A 263 -14.58 6.54 -20.39
C LEU A 263 -15.89 6.58 -21.19
N ASN A 264 -16.94 5.94 -20.69
CA ASN A 264 -18.26 5.97 -21.30
C ASN A 264 -18.94 7.34 -21.19
N ALA A 265 -18.76 8.05 -20.07
CA ALA A 265 -19.30 9.40 -19.89
C ALA A 265 -18.66 10.43 -20.84
N VAL A 266 -17.36 10.31 -21.12
CA VAL A 266 -16.63 11.16 -22.08
C VAL A 266 -17.03 10.84 -23.53
N LYS A 267 -17.37 9.58 -23.83
CA LYS A 267 -17.84 9.15 -25.17
C LYS A 267 -19.33 9.44 -25.42
N ALA A 268 -20.11 9.82 -24.41
CA ALA A 268 -21.49 10.22 -24.60
C ALA A 268 -21.56 11.54 -25.39
N PRO A 269 -22.42 11.66 -26.43
CA PRO A 269 -22.47 12.85 -27.26
C PRO A 269 -22.88 14.07 -26.44
N SER A 270 -22.01 15.07 -26.38
CA SER A 270 -22.24 16.34 -25.70
C SER A 270 -23.33 17.16 -26.40
N LEU A 271 -24.38 17.50 -25.65
CA LEU A 271 -25.31 18.63 -25.81
C LEU A 271 -25.92 18.87 -27.20
N LYS A 272 -27.24 18.64 -27.34
CA LYS A 272 -28.04 19.29 -28.37
C LYS A 272 -27.93 20.81 -28.20
N VAL A 273 -27.31 21.49 -29.16
CA VAL A 273 -27.39 22.95 -29.26
C VAL A 273 -28.77 23.30 -29.82
N GLU A 274 -29.77 23.38 -28.95
CA GLU A 274 -31.05 24.01 -29.31
C GLU A 274 -30.87 25.54 -29.25
N GLY A 275 -30.92 26.21 -30.41
CA GLY A 275 -31.19 27.65 -30.43
C GLY A 275 -30.29 28.57 -31.27
N LEU A 276 -29.58 28.12 -32.31
CA LEU A 276 -29.11 29.06 -33.34
C LEU A 276 -30.25 29.36 -34.32
N LYS A 277 -31.01 30.43 -34.05
CA LYS A 277 -31.78 31.10 -35.10
C LYS A 277 -30.80 31.74 -36.08
N ALA A 278 -30.86 31.32 -37.35
CA ALA A 278 -30.22 32.04 -38.43
C ALA A 278 -30.80 33.46 -38.50
N ALA A 279 -29.94 34.47 -38.49
CA ALA A 279 -30.31 35.82 -38.87
C ALA A 279 -30.32 35.88 -40.40
N GLU A 280 -31.51 36.10 -40.96
CA GLU A 280 -31.70 36.59 -42.34
C GLU A 280 -31.59 38.12 -42.39
#